data_AF-D5G7B5-F1
#
_entry.id   AF-D5G7B5-F1
#
_cell.length_a   1.000
_cell.length_b   1.000
_cell.length_c   1.000
_cell.angle_alpha   90.00
_cell.angle_beta   90.00
_cell.angle_gamma   90.00
#
_symmetry.space_group_name_H-M   'P 1'
#
loop_
_entity.id
_entity.type
_entity.pdbx_description
1 polymer ?
#
loop_
_entity_poly.entity_id
_entity_poly.type
_entity_poly.pdbx_seq_one_letter_code
_entity_poly.pdbx_strand_id
1 'polypeptide(L)'
;MAHRTPPSFLWAPNTHHRLLLIPGNAFHQQSLKLSTTKPALARVPPGEKISASSPSKGGPRTRAKYQYRSPRYYRGRLAPNMPPPSASPSSRLFVPGPFAAERLEDHYWNTIAPDLQVLSYVHKQNPTFNIEKDYRQLTALRLPPKPTRQQLPALRTFRNIPRLMGITVHSMVRGALKDSAYLHAAGMVVQSITGVRATVHKSRENISMWELRAGKWISVTAQVKGRSAYRFLAQLIDVVLPRTKDWKGVAGGSGDSSGNITFGMSPEAVSMFPEIEVNYDMYPPRMVPGLNITIHTSAGNDVDAKILLKAMGLPFDGNFR
;
A
#
# COMPACT_ATOMS: atom_id res chain seq x y z
N MET A 1 34.83 -49.60 -8.71
CA MET A 1 33.40 -49.44 -8.35
C MET A 1 32.84 -48.29 -9.16
N ALA A 2 31.80 -48.56 -9.94
CA ALA A 2 31.39 -47.78 -11.11
C ALA A 2 30.85 -46.38 -10.78
N HIS A 3 31.40 -45.37 -11.45
CA HIS A 3 30.85 -44.02 -11.53
C HIS A 3 29.58 -44.04 -12.41
N ARG A 4 28.43 -43.65 -11.84
CA ARG A 4 27.19 -43.37 -12.59
C ARG A 4 27.14 -41.88 -12.93
N THR A 5 27.34 -41.55 -14.20
CA THR A 5 27.02 -40.26 -14.80
C THR A 5 25.51 -40.15 -15.04
N PRO A 6 24.87 -38.99 -14.81
CA PRO A 6 23.45 -38.78 -15.11
C PRO A 6 23.22 -38.66 -16.63
N PRO A 7 22.07 -39.13 -17.16
CA PRO A 7 21.82 -39.12 -18.60
C PRO A 7 21.50 -37.71 -19.11
N SER A 8 22.14 -37.35 -20.22
CA SER A 8 21.90 -36.16 -21.02
C SER A 8 20.51 -36.22 -21.68
N PHE A 9 19.66 -35.24 -21.37
CA PHE A 9 18.35 -35.07 -22.00
C PHE A 9 18.53 -34.32 -23.32
N LEU A 10 18.58 -35.06 -24.43
CA LEU A 10 18.56 -34.55 -25.80
C LEU A 10 17.12 -34.19 -26.20
N TRP A 11 16.91 -32.94 -26.57
CA TRP A 11 15.64 -32.42 -27.06
C TRP A 11 15.53 -32.70 -28.57
N ALA A 12 14.60 -33.55 -28.98
CA ALA A 12 14.15 -33.69 -30.36
C ALA A 12 12.65 -33.31 -30.45
N PRO A 13 12.23 -32.57 -31.49
CA PRO A 13 10.87 -32.07 -31.59
C PRO A 13 9.95 -33.14 -32.19
N ASN A 14 9.01 -33.66 -31.39
CA ASN A 14 7.97 -34.56 -31.90
C ASN A 14 6.80 -33.75 -32.46
N THR A 15 6.73 -33.70 -33.79
CA THR A 15 5.55 -33.43 -34.59
C THR A 15 4.56 -34.60 -34.54
N HIS A 16 3.28 -34.29 -34.76
CA HIS A 16 2.11 -35.18 -34.92
C HIS A 16 1.28 -35.47 -33.65
N HIS A 17 0.46 -34.49 -33.26
CA HIS A 17 -0.85 -34.79 -32.66
C HIS A 17 -1.93 -34.78 -33.74
N ARG A 18 -2.47 -35.97 -33.98
CA ARG A 18 -3.60 -36.29 -34.85
C ARG A 18 -4.87 -35.66 -34.25
N LEU A 19 -5.37 -34.59 -34.88
CA LEU A 19 -6.64 -33.94 -34.53
C LEU A 19 -7.80 -34.89 -34.82
N LEU A 20 -8.44 -35.40 -33.76
CA LEU A 20 -9.78 -35.97 -33.83
C LEU A 20 -10.78 -34.82 -34.03
N LEU A 21 -11.34 -34.75 -35.23
CA LEU A 21 -12.43 -33.84 -35.60
C LEU A 21 -13.69 -34.21 -34.81
N ILE A 22 -14.04 -33.40 -33.82
CA ILE A 22 -15.40 -33.32 -33.27
C ILE A 22 -16.06 -32.09 -33.90
N PRO A 23 -17.09 -32.25 -34.75
CA PRO A 23 -17.79 -31.12 -35.33
C PRO A 23 -18.74 -30.52 -34.29
N GLY A 24 -18.69 -29.20 -34.12
CA GLY A 24 -19.73 -28.46 -33.40
C GLY A 24 -19.39 -28.11 -31.95
N ASN A 25 -18.58 -27.06 -31.77
CA ASN A 25 -18.86 -26.10 -30.71
C ASN A 25 -18.25 -24.76 -31.10
N ALA A 26 -19.11 -23.75 -31.18
CA ALA A 26 -18.74 -22.37 -31.49
C ALA A 26 -17.87 -21.81 -30.36
N PHE A 27 -16.56 -22.07 -30.44
CA PHE A 27 -15.56 -21.29 -29.72
C PHE A 27 -15.61 -19.88 -30.31
N HIS A 28 -16.33 -19.02 -29.60
CA HIS A 28 -16.41 -17.60 -29.89
C HIS A 28 -14.98 -17.05 -29.82
N GLN A 29 -14.36 -16.87 -30.99
CA GLN A 29 -13.07 -16.23 -31.16
C GLN A 29 -13.18 -14.80 -30.62
N GLN A 30 -12.80 -14.58 -29.36
CA GLN A 30 -12.44 -13.26 -28.89
C GLN A 30 -11.03 -12.96 -29.41
N SER A 31 -10.91 -12.72 -30.72
CA SER A 31 -9.70 -12.15 -31.30
C SER A 31 -9.51 -10.75 -30.72
N LEU A 32 -8.40 -10.53 -30.00
CA LEU A 32 -8.01 -9.20 -29.57
C LEU A 32 -7.81 -8.33 -30.82
N LYS A 33 -8.73 -7.41 -31.09
CA LYS A 33 -8.75 -6.49 -32.24
C LYS A 33 -7.67 -5.39 -32.16
N LEU A 34 -6.46 -5.73 -31.73
CA LEU A 34 -5.35 -4.78 -31.53
C LEU A 34 -4.79 -4.27 -32.87
N SER A 35 -4.97 -4.98 -33.97
CA SER A 35 -4.48 -4.63 -35.31
C SER A 35 -5.46 -3.83 -36.18
N THR A 36 -6.55 -3.31 -35.60
CA THR A 36 -7.48 -2.46 -36.36
C THR A 36 -6.87 -1.07 -36.58
N THR A 37 -7.01 -0.52 -37.79
CA THR A 37 -6.66 0.88 -38.06
C THR A 37 -7.46 1.79 -37.13
N LYS A 38 -6.81 2.85 -36.63
CA LYS A 38 -7.47 3.84 -35.75
C LYS A 38 -8.81 4.22 -36.39
N PRO A 39 -9.95 4.11 -35.67
CA PRO A 39 -11.25 4.39 -36.27
C PRO A 39 -11.21 5.79 -36.87
N ALA A 40 -11.68 5.91 -38.12
CA ALA A 40 -11.78 7.19 -38.79
C ALA A 40 -12.49 8.17 -37.84
N LEU A 41 -11.91 9.36 -37.68
CA LEU A 41 -12.42 10.39 -36.79
C LEU A 41 -13.75 10.92 -37.35
N ALA A 42 -14.84 10.17 -37.19
CA ALA A 42 -16.17 10.73 -37.31
C ALA A 42 -16.25 11.82 -36.26
N ARG A 43 -16.11 13.08 -36.68
CA ARG A 43 -16.33 14.25 -35.84
C ARG A 43 -17.77 14.15 -35.35
N VAL A 44 -17.96 13.67 -34.12
CA VAL A 44 -19.20 13.95 -33.40
C VAL A 44 -19.20 15.47 -33.24
N PRO A 45 -20.11 16.22 -33.88
CA PRO A 45 -20.16 17.66 -33.74
C PRO A 45 -20.33 18.01 -32.26
N PRO A 46 -19.59 19.01 -31.74
CA PRO A 46 -19.68 19.39 -30.33
C PRO A 46 -21.11 19.82 -30.00
N GLY A 47 -21.77 19.10 -29.09
CA GLY A 47 -23.17 19.34 -28.68
C GLY A 47 -24.15 18.25 -29.10
N GLU A 48 -23.78 17.31 -29.97
CA GLU A 48 -24.63 16.17 -30.29
C GLU A 48 -24.56 15.15 -29.15
N LYS A 49 -25.65 15.05 -28.37
CA LYS A 49 -25.82 13.95 -27.43
C LYS A 49 -25.76 12.66 -28.24
N ILE A 50 -24.83 11.77 -27.91
CA ILE A 50 -24.84 10.39 -28.45
C ILE A 50 -26.12 9.72 -27.93
N SER A 51 -27.24 9.89 -28.63
CA SER A 51 -28.51 9.26 -28.31
C SER A 51 -28.43 7.81 -28.77
N ALA A 52 -27.77 6.97 -27.98
CA ALA A 52 -27.77 5.52 -28.20
C ALA A 52 -29.20 4.93 -28.10
N SER A 53 -30.12 5.67 -27.47
CA SER A 53 -31.55 5.56 -27.67
C SER A 53 -31.93 6.24 -28.99
N SER A 54 -31.98 5.48 -30.09
CA SER A 54 -32.62 5.97 -31.30
C SER A 54 -34.05 6.36 -30.95
N PRO A 55 -34.50 7.62 -31.17
CA PRO A 55 -35.86 8.05 -30.88
C PRO A 55 -36.92 7.16 -31.55
N SER A 56 -36.55 6.49 -32.65
CA SER A 56 -37.40 5.59 -33.43
C SER A 56 -37.73 4.26 -32.75
N LYS A 57 -36.97 3.83 -31.72
CA LYS A 57 -37.28 2.61 -30.94
C LYS A 57 -37.93 3.04 -29.64
N GLY A 58 -39.26 3.15 -29.64
CA GLY A 58 -40.11 3.62 -28.54
C GLY A 58 -40.16 2.75 -27.28
N GLY A 59 -39.06 2.10 -26.89
CA GLY A 59 -38.98 1.29 -25.67
C GLY A 59 -37.53 0.97 -25.24
N PRO A 60 -37.31 0.64 -23.95
CA PRO A 60 -36.00 0.24 -23.45
C PRO A 60 -35.53 -1.02 -24.17
N ARG A 61 -34.22 -1.11 -24.44
CA ARG A 61 -33.62 -2.33 -25.01
C ARG A 61 -33.87 -3.52 -24.07
N THR A 62 -34.12 -4.69 -24.63
CA THR A 62 -34.26 -5.92 -23.84
C THR A 62 -32.95 -6.21 -23.10
N ARG A 63 -33.08 -6.71 -21.86
CA ARG A 63 -31.92 -7.02 -21.02
C ARG A 63 -31.14 -8.20 -21.61
N ALA A 64 -29.81 -8.15 -21.52
CA ALA A 64 -28.95 -9.27 -21.93
C ALA A 64 -29.27 -10.56 -21.15
N LYS A 65 -29.08 -11.72 -21.80
CA LYS A 65 -29.22 -13.05 -21.17
C LYS A 65 -28.20 -13.27 -20.05
N TYR A 66 -26.99 -12.72 -20.19
CA TYR A 66 -25.97 -12.76 -19.15
C TYR A 66 -26.31 -11.80 -18.02
N GLN A 67 -26.62 -12.35 -16.84
CA GLN A 67 -27.06 -11.60 -15.67
C GLN A 67 -26.25 -11.90 -14.41
N TYR A 68 -24.98 -12.26 -14.57
CA TYR A 68 -24.09 -12.51 -13.44
C TYR A 68 -23.98 -11.26 -12.54
N ARG A 69 -24.04 -11.48 -11.23
CA ARG A 69 -23.81 -10.45 -10.21
C ARG A 69 -22.84 -11.01 -9.17
N SER A 70 -21.89 -10.18 -8.73
CA SER A 70 -20.96 -10.58 -7.68
C SER A 70 -21.73 -11.02 -6.42
N PRO A 71 -21.44 -12.21 -5.86
CA PRO A 71 -22.05 -12.67 -4.61
C PRO A 71 -21.63 -11.78 -3.42
N ARG A 72 -22.41 -11.83 -2.34
CA ARG A 72 -22.13 -11.09 -1.09
C ARG A 72 -21.01 -11.72 -0.27
N TYR A 73 -20.95 -13.05 -0.28
CA TYR A 73 -20.03 -13.83 0.54
C TYR A 73 -19.24 -14.79 -0.35
N TYR A 74 -17.96 -14.95 -0.04
CA TYR A 74 -17.14 -16.00 -0.62
C TYR A 74 -17.43 -17.33 0.10
N ARG A 75 -17.89 -18.33 -0.64
CA ARG A 75 -18.27 -19.66 -0.10
C ARG A 75 -17.21 -20.75 -0.33
N GLY A 76 -15.99 -20.37 -0.69
CA GLY A 76 -14.90 -21.30 -0.99
C GLY A 76 -14.61 -21.47 -2.49
N ARG A 77 -13.49 -22.15 -2.79
CA ARG A 77 -12.91 -22.27 -4.14
C ARG A 77 -13.71 -23.14 -5.10
N LEU A 78 -14.65 -23.94 -4.61
CA LEU A 78 -15.47 -24.84 -5.44
C LEU A 78 -16.92 -24.39 -5.51
N ALA A 79 -17.25 -23.22 -4.94
CA ALA A 79 -18.59 -22.68 -5.03
C ALA A 79 -18.91 -22.32 -6.49
N PRO A 80 -20.10 -22.68 -7.01
CA PRO A 80 -20.48 -22.39 -8.40
C PRO A 80 -20.42 -20.90 -8.76
N ASN A 81 -20.85 -20.04 -7.84
CA ASN A 81 -20.82 -18.58 -8.01
C ASN A 81 -19.62 -17.99 -7.27
N MET A 82 -18.50 -17.84 -7.96
CA MET A 82 -17.31 -17.18 -7.42
C MET A 82 -17.43 -15.66 -7.52
N PRO A 83 -16.93 -14.89 -6.55
CA PRO A 83 -16.75 -13.45 -6.73
C PRO A 83 -15.64 -13.17 -7.75
N PRO A 84 -15.77 -12.10 -8.56
CA PRO A 84 -14.72 -11.70 -9.47
C PRO A 84 -13.58 -11.05 -8.69
N PRO A 85 -12.36 -10.93 -9.27
CA PRO A 85 -11.26 -10.22 -8.62
C PRO A 85 -11.62 -8.76 -8.35
N SER A 86 -11.01 -8.16 -7.33
CA SER A 86 -11.27 -6.76 -6.94
C SER A 86 -10.98 -5.74 -8.04
N ALA A 87 -10.07 -6.06 -8.96
CA ALA A 87 -9.77 -5.23 -10.13
C ALA A 87 -10.91 -5.18 -11.16
N SER A 88 -11.84 -6.16 -11.16
CA SER A 88 -12.97 -6.17 -12.08
C SER A 88 -13.98 -5.08 -11.71
N PRO A 89 -14.46 -4.25 -12.67
CA PRO A 89 -15.51 -3.26 -12.42
C PRO A 89 -16.83 -3.87 -11.92
N SER A 90 -17.06 -5.16 -12.20
CA SER A 90 -18.25 -5.89 -11.72
C SER A 90 -18.14 -6.36 -10.26
N SER A 91 -16.96 -6.22 -9.63
CA SER A 91 -16.73 -6.66 -8.26
C SER A 91 -17.29 -5.67 -7.25
N ARG A 92 -17.73 -6.16 -6.08
CA ARG A 92 -18.20 -5.31 -4.97
C ARG A 92 -17.07 -4.56 -4.26
N LEU A 93 -15.85 -5.06 -4.40
CA LEU A 93 -14.64 -4.50 -3.79
C LEU A 93 -13.87 -3.62 -4.78
N PHE A 94 -14.49 -3.28 -5.90
CA PHE A 94 -13.87 -2.47 -6.93
C PHE A 94 -13.57 -1.08 -6.37
N VAL A 95 -12.30 -0.72 -6.45
CA VAL A 95 -11.82 0.64 -6.20
C VAL A 95 -11.34 1.16 -7.55
N PRO A 96 -11.81 2.33 -8.00
CA PRO A 96 -11.33 2.92 -9.23
C PRO A 96 -9.80 3.08 -9.18
N GLY A 97 -9.18 2.98 -10.36
CA GLY A 97 -7.74 3.12 -10.51
C GLY A 97 -7.22 4.52 -10.14
N PRO A 98 -5.94 4.81 -10.42
CA PRO A 98 -5.37 6.10 -10.07
C PRO A 98 -6.03 7.23 -10.85
N PHE A 99 -6.33 8.33 -10.16
CA PHE A 99 -6.95 9.52 -10.75
C PHE A 99 -5.93 10.54 -11.28
N ALA A 100 -4.77 10.63 -10.63
CA ALA A 100 -3.69 11.55 -10.98
C ALA A 100 -2.32 10.88 -10.81
N ALA A 101 -1.31 11.42 -11.49
CA ALA A 101 0.09 11.14 -11.17
C ALA A 101 0.50 12.00 -9.96
N GLU A 102 1.24 11.41 -9.03
CA GLU A 102 1.66 12.10 -7.81
C GLU A 102 3.10 12.58 -7.98
N ARG A 103 3.31 13.90 -7.83
CA ARG A 103 4.61 14.55 -8.03
C ARG A 103 5.74 13.87 -7.26
N LEU A 104 5.50 13.51 -6.00
CA LEU A 104 6.51 12.90 -5.13
C LEU A 104 6.84 11.46 -5.57
N GLU A 105 5.87 10.72 -6.11
CA GLU A 105 6.10 9.38 -6.68
C GLU A 105 6.97 9.49 -7.94
N ASP A 106 6.66 10.42 -8.84
CA ASP A 106 7.42 10.64 -10.07
C ASP A 106 8.85 11.13 -9.77
N HIS A 107 9.01 12.03 -8.81
CA HIS A 107 10.33 12.45 -8.32
C HIS A 107 11.13 11.26 -7.77
N TYR A 108 10.48 10.37 -7.01
CA TYR A 108 11.14 9.17 -6.50
C TYR A 108 11.71 8.30 -7.63
N TRP A 109 10.91 8.01 -8.67
CA TRP A 109 11.35 7.14 -9.76
C TRP A 109 12.43 7.78 -10.65
N ASN A 110 12.35 9.10 -10.87
CA ASN A 110 13.22 9.78 -11.82
C ASN A 110 14.57 10.18 -11.23
N THR A 111 14.65 10.53 -9.93
CA THR A 111 15.87 11.06 -9.30
C THR A 111 16.31 10.26 -8.09
N ILE A 112 15.43 10.07 -7.11
CA ILE A 112 15.81 9.47 -5.82
C ILE A 112 16.23 8.01 -5.98
N ALA A 113 15.49 7.21 -6.76
CA ALA A 113 15.76 5.79 -6.94
C ALA A 113 17.17 5.51 -7.51
N PRO A 114 17.60 6.13 -8.63
CA PRO A 114 18.96 5.95 -9.13
C PRO A 114 20.03 6.47 -8.15
N ASP A 115 19.80 7.60 -7.47
CA ASP A 115 20.75 8.15 -6.49
C ASP A 115 20.94 7.20 -5.31
N LEU A 116 19.85 6.65 -4.76
CA LEU A 116 19.91 5.66 -3.69
C LEU A 116 20.60 4.38 -4.12
N GLN A 117 20.41 3.95 -5.37
CA GLN A 117 21.08 2.78 -5.91
C GLN A 117 22.60 2.99 -5.95
N VAL A 118 23.07 4.15 -6.41
CA VAL A 118 24.50 4.47 -6.47
C VAL A 118 25.10 4.64 -5.07
N LEU A 119 24.43 5.39 -4.20
CA LEU A 119 24.90 5.68 -2.83
C LEU A 119 25.07 4.41 -1.99
N SER A 120 24.28 3.37 -2.28
CA SER A 120 24.23 2.15 -1.50
C SER A 120 24.90 0.94 -2.14
N TYR A 121 25.55 1.13 -3.29
CA TYR A 121 26.19 0.07 -4.03
C TYR A 121 27.39 -0.48 -3.27
N VAL A 122 27.40 -1.79 -3.07
CA VAL A 122 28.56 -2.54 -2.57
C VAL A 122 28.93 -3.58 -3.61
N HIS A 123 30.15 -3.50 -4.13
CA HIS A 123 30.65 -4.47 -5.11
C HIS A 123 30.88 -5.84 -4.44
N LYS A 124 30.31 -6.90 -5.03
CA LYS A 124 30.53 -8.28 -4.58
C LYS A 124 31.61 -8.94 -5.44
N GLN A 125 32.71 -9.34 -4.83
CA GLN A 125 33.62 -10.32 -5.41
C GLN A 125 33.02 -11.72 -5.24
N ASN A 126 33.27 -12.63 -6.18
CA ASN A 126 32.66 -13.96 -6.21
C ASN A 126 32.77 -14.66 -4.85
N PRO A 127 31.65 -15.08 -4.22
CA PRO A 127 31.73 -15.81 -2.96
C PRO A 127 32.34 -17.19 -3.22
N THR A 128 33.45 -17.49 -2.56
CA THR A 128 33.95 -18.86 -2.42
C THR A 128 33.01 -19.61 -1.49
N PHE A 129 32.32 -20.63 -2.01
CA PHE A 129 31.43 -21.48 -1.21
C PHE A 129 32.24 -22.59 -0.55
N ASN A 130 32.52 -22.46 0.75
CA ASN A 130 32.97 -23.60 1.55
C ASN A 130 31.75 -24.46 1.91
N ILE A 131 31.66 -25.63 1.28
CA ILE A 131 30.63 -26.63 1.56
C ILE A 131 31.19 -27.54 2.66
N GLU A 132 31.17 -27.09 3.90
CA GLU A 132 31.34 -27.99 5.04
C GLU A 132 30.05 -28.78 5.27
N LYS A 133 30.16 -30.12 5.27
CA LYS A 133 29.04 -31.02 5.53
C LYS A 133 28.81 -31.09 7.04
N ASP A 134 27.76 -30.43 7.51
CA ASP A 134 27.34 -30.48 8.91
C ASP A 134 26.46 -31.73 9.17
N TYR A 135 26.95 -32.66 9.99
CA TYR A 135 26.30 -33.94 10.31
C TYR A 135 25.29 -33.87 11.50
N ARG A 136 24.90 -32.67 11.95
CA ARG A 136 24.05 -32.47 13.14
C ARG A 136 22.53 -32.51 12.85
N GLN A 137 22.07 -33.52 12.13
CA GLN A 137 20.75 -33.49 11.45
C GLN A 137 19.52 -33.84 12.32
N LEU A 138 19.68 -34.16 13.61
CA LEU A 138 18.57 -34.67 14.45
C LEU A 138 18.32 -33.91 15.77
N THR A 139 18.95 -32.76 15.99
CA THR A 139 18.68 -31.92 17.17
C THR A 139 17.69 -30.81 16.82
N ALA A 140 16.76 -30.50 17.75
CA ALA A 140 15.91 -29.32 17.62
C ALA A 140 16.77 -28.06 17.39
N LEU A 141 16.35 -27.19 16.47
CA LEU A 141 17.03 -25.92 16.19
C LEU A 141 17.17 -25.14 17.50
N ARG A 142 18.40 -24.73 17.83
CA ARG A 142 18.63 -23.83 18.97
C ARG A 142 17.83 -22.55 18.75
N LEU A 143 17.24 -22.01 19.81
CA LEU A 143 16.63 -20.68 19.73
C LEU A 143 17.69 -19.69 19.24
N PRO A 144 17.34 -18.76 18.35
CA PRO A 144 18.29 -17.75 17.91
C PRO A 144 18.74 -16.93 19.14
N PRO A 145 20.02 -16.54 19.20
CA PRO A 145 20.50 -15.67 20.28
C PRO A 145 19.63 -14.41 20.33
N LYS A 146 19.27 -13.96 21.52
CA LYS A 146 18.51 -12.72 21.68
C LYS A 146 19.34 -11.56 21.11
N PRO A 147 18.72 -10.62 20.35
CA PRO A 147 17.29 -10.45 20.10
C PRO A 147 16.73 -11.37 18.99
N THR A 148 15.65 -12.07 19.35
CA THR A 148 15.19 -13.35 18.79
C THR A 148 14.62 -13.35 17.37
N ARG A 149 14.54 -12.22 16.63
CA ARG A 149 13.99 -12.24 15.26
C ARG A 149 14.20 -10.95 14.45
N GLN A 150 15.40 -10.38 14.46
CA GLN A 150 15.68 -9.24 13.58
C GLN A 150 15.75 -9.70 12.12
N GLN A 151 15.08 -8.98 11.23
CA GLN A 151 15.28 -9.19 9.80
C GLN A 151 16.69 -8.76 9.46
N LEU A 152 17.52 -9.70 8.98
CA LEU A 152 18.84 -9.33 8.48
C LEU A 152 18.64 -8.45 7.24
N PRO A 153 19.30 -7.29 7.16
CA PRO A 153 19.15 -6.44 6.00
C PRO A 153 19.68 -7.15 4.75
N ALA A 154 18.82 -7.22 3.73
CA ALA A 154 19.24 -7.69 2.42
C ALA A 154 20.25 -6.71 1.82
N LEU A 155 21.29 -7.25 1.18
CA LEU A 155 22.23 -6.43 0.43
C LEU A 155 21.50 -5.70 -0.70
N ARG A 156 21.75 -4.40 -0.80
CA ARG A 156 21.06 -3.54 -1.76
C ARG A 156 21.51 -3.85 -3.18
N THR A 157 20.53 -3.90 -4.07
CA THR A 157 20.70 -4.25 -5.48
C THR A 157 19.66 -3.43 -6.25
N PHE A 158 19.83 -3.25 -7.56
CA PHE A 158 18.85 -2.58 -8.44
C PHE A 158 17.40 -3.09 -8.30
N ARG A 159 17.20 -4.32 -7.81
CA ARG A 159 15.88 -4.93 -7.58
C ARG A 159 15.23 -4.55 -6.25
N ASN A 160 16.01 -4.08 -5.28
CA ASN A 160 15.56 -3.81 -3.91
C ASN A 160 15.96 -2.40 -3.47
N ILE A 161 15.49 -1.41 -4.21
CA ILE A 161 15.66 0.00 -3.85
C ILE A 161 14.56 0.35 -2.84
N PRO A 162 14.89 0.95 -1.68
CA PRO A 162 13.88 1.35 -0.72
C PRO A 162 12.87 2.32 -1.32
N ARG A 163 11.59 2.11 -0.99
CA ARG A 163 10.46 2.93 -1.44
C ARG A 163 9.45 3.08 -0.32
N LEU A 164 8.57 4.06 -0.44
CA LEU A 164 7.42 4.22 0.45
C LEU A 164 6.39 3.10 0.17
N MET A 165 5.96 2.39 1.22
CA MET A 165 4.94 1.34 1.11
C MET A 165 3.56 1.82 1.55
N GLY A 166 3.51 2.62 2.60
CA GLY A 166 2.29 3.19 3.11
C GLY A 166 2.53 3.97 4.38
N ILE A 167 1.49 4.62 4.88
CA ILE A 167 1.54 5.43 6.08
C ILE A 167 0.36 5.03 6.95
N THR A 168 0.64 4.75 8.22
CA THR A 168 -0.38 4.58 9.24
C THR A 168 -0.47 5.86 10.05
N VAL A 169 -1.65 6.46 10.09
CA VAL A 169 -1.98 7.58 10.98
C VAL A 169 -2.76 7.00 12.15
N HIS A 170 -2.24 7.17 13.36
CA HIS A 170 -2.84 6.67 14.59
C HIS A 170 -3.07 7.83 15.56
N SER A 171 -4.25 7.88 16.16
CA SER A 171 -4.55 8.83 17.23
C SER A 171 -5.14 8.07 18.42
N MET A 172 -4.56 8.28 19.59
CA MET A 172 -5.09 7.79 20.86
C MET A 172 -5.56 8.97 21.69
N VAL A 173 -6.84 8.99 22.05
CA VAL A 173 -7.44 10.14 22.74
C VAL A 173 -7.85 9.72 24.15
N ARG A 174 -7.11 10.18 25.15
CA ARG A 174 -7.38 9.85 26.56
C ARG A 174 -8.75 10.37 27.02
N GLY A 175 -9.21 11.51 26.48
CA GLY A 175 -10.53 12.09 26.76
C GLY A 175 -11.71 11.17 26.38
N ALA A 176 -11.49 10.21 25.47
CA ALA A 176 -12.51 9.25 25.04
C ALA A 176 -13.04 8.35 26.17
N LEU A 177 -12.30 8.22 27.27
CA LEU A 177 -12.73 7.46 28.45
C LEU A 177 -13.89 8.15 29.19
N LYS A 178 -13.90 9.48 29.19
CA LYS A 178 -14.92 10.30 29.86
C LYS A 178 -16.07 10.60 28.92
N ASP A 179 -15.77 10.95 27.67
CA ASP A 179 -16.76 11.30 26.67
C ASP A 179 -16.39 10.72 25.30
N SER A 180 -17.33 9.96 24.71
CA SER A 180 -17.20 9.39 23.38
C SER A 180 -17.09 10.43 22.26
N ALA A 181 -17.52 11.67 22.46
CA ALA A 181 -17.45 12.73 21.45
C ALA A 181 -16.01 13.00 20.99
N TYR A 182 -15.03 12.92 21.89
CA TYR A 182 -13.60 13.05 21.57
C TYR A 182 -13.14 12.00 20.54
N LEU A 183 -13.68 10.80 20.60
CA LEU A 183 -13.34 9.71 19.67
C LEU A 183 -13.95 9.96 18.29
N HIS A 184 -15.17 10.49 18.24
CA HIS A 184 -15.83 10.87 16.99
C HIS A 184 -15.09 12.02 16.29
N ALA A 185 -14.70 13.06 17.05
CA ALA A 185 -13.89 14.16 16.55
C ALA A 185 -12.56 13.65 15.96
N ALA A 186 -11.86 12.76 16.68
CA ALA A 186 -10.64 12.15 16.18
C ALA A 186 -10.83 11.35 14.89
N GLY A 187 -11.94 10.59 14.80
CA GLY A 187 -12.33 9.87 13.59
C GLY A 187 -12.53 10.80 12.40
N MET A 188 -13.24 11.91 12.59
CA MET A 188 -13.49 12.91 11.55
C MET A 188 -12.20 13.58 11.10
N VAL A 189 -11.31 13.96 12.02
CA VAL A 189 -10.02 14.59 11.70
C VAL A 189 -9.14 13.63 10.87
N VAL A 190 -8.93 12.40 11.35
CA VAL A 190 -8.10 11.41 10.66
C VAL A 190 -8.67 11.07 9.28
N GLN A 191 -9.99 10.95 9.16
CA GLN A 191 -10.65 10.67 7.89
C GLN A 191 -10.54 11.84 6.91
N SER A 192 -10.62 13.09 7.39
CA SER A 192 -10.52 14.28 6.54
C SER A 192 -9.11 14.41 5.98
N ILE A 193 -8.07 14.22 6.80
CA ILE A 193 -6.67 14.30 6.37
C ILE A 193 -6.32 13.14 5.41
N THR A 194 -6.70 11.91 5.74
CA THR A 194 -6.26 10.73 4.96
C THR A 194 -7.15 10.40 3.76
N GLY A 195 -8.41 10.85 3.76
CA GLY A 195 -9.43 10.43 2.81
C GLY A 195 -9.83 8.95 2.94
N VAL A 196 -9.36 8.25 3.97
CA VAL A 196 -9.66 6.84 4.24
C VAL A 196 -10.55 6.73 5.46
N ARG A 197 -11.54 5.82 5.40
CA ARG A 197 -12.41 5.55 6.54
C ARG A 197 -11.59 5.07 7.73
N ALA A 198 -11.68 5.80 8.83
CA ALA A 198 -10.94 5.48 10.03
C ALA A 198 -11.50 4.23 10.75
N THR A 199 -10.62 3.42 11.32
CA THR A 199 -10.97 2.22 12.10
C THR A 199 -10.77 2.50 13.58
N VAL A 200 -11.80 2.21 14.37
CA VAL A 200 -11.82 2.44 15.82
C VAL A 200 -11.33 1.18 16.53
N HIS A 201 -10.48 1.34 17.54
CA HIS A 201 -9.90 0.24 18.32
C HIS A 201 -10.33 0.29 19.78
N LYS A 202 -10.43 -0.90 20.37
CA LYS A 202 -10.65 -1.11 21.79
C LYS A 202 -9.33 -1.25 22.54
N SER A 203 -9.31 -0.85 23.80
CA SER A 203 -8.23 -1.12 24.73
C SER A 203 -8.06 -2.63 24.93
N ARG A 204 -6.79 -3.06 24.95
CA ARG A 204 -6.41 -4.46 25.20
C ARG A 204 -6.11 -4.72 26.67
N GLU A 205 -5.53 -3.74 27.35
CA GLU A 205 -5.06 -3.86 28.72
C GLU A 205 -5.97 -3.12 29.71
N ASN A 206 -5.88 -3.50 30.98
CA ASN A 206 -6.59 -2.88 32.08
C ASN A 206 -5.57 -2.34 33.09
N ILE A 207 -5.46 -1.01 33.16
CA ILE A 207 -4.46 -0.30 33.97
C ILE A 207 -5.20 0.74 34.81
N SER A 208 -5.28 0.50 36.11
CA SER A 208 -6.03 1.35 37.06
C SER A 208 -5.50 2.78 37.13
N MET A 209 -4.17 2.98 37.07
CA MET A 209 -3.53 4.30 37.11
C MET A 209 -3.98 5.23 35.97
N TRP A 210 -4.39 4.67 34.83
CA TRP A 210 -4.88 5.44 33.68
C TRP A 210 -6.40 5.47 33.59
N GLU A 211 -7.10 4.91 34.58
CA GLU A 211 -8.55 4.68 34.58
C GLU A 211 -9.00 3.84 33.35
N LEU A 212 -8.07 3.07 32.77
CA LEU A 212 -8.28 2.34 31.54
C LEU A 212 -8.77 0.93 31.84
N ARG A 213 -9.98 0.61 31.40
CA ARG A 213 -10.52 -0.77 31.42
C ARG A 213 -10.43 -1.39 30.04
N ALA A 214 -10.20 -2.71 29.98
CA ALA A 214 -10.16 -3.46 28.73
C ALA A 214 -11.53 -3.42 28.01
N GLY A 215 -11.51 -3.38 26.67
CA GLY A 215 -12.72 -3.39 25.85
C GLY A 215 -13.37 -2.01 25.60
N LYS A 216 -12.81 -0.92 26.14
CA LYS A 216 -13.27 0.46 25.90
C LYS A 216 -12.69 1.01 24.60
N TRP A 217 -13.49 1.75 23.83
CA TRP A 217 -13.03 2.41 22.61
C TRP A 217 -12.17 3.62 22.95
N ILE A 218 -10.96 3.72 22.39
CA ILE A 218 -10.01 4.77 22.81
C ILE A 218 -9.15 5.34 21.69
N SER A 219 -8.91 4.58 20.63
CA SER A 219 -8.04 5.01 19.55
C SER A 219 -8.65 4.79 18.19
N VAL A 220 -8.10 5.52 17.22
CA VAL A 220 -8.50 5.52 15.83
C VAL A 220 -7.26 5.38 14.96
N THR A 221 -7.33 4.58 13.91
CA THR A 221 -6.27 4.47 12.91
C THR A 221 -6.82 4.61 11.49
N ALA A 222 -6.02 5.14 10.58
CA ALA A 222 -6.21 5.02 9.15
C ALA A 222 -4.91 4.57 8.49
N GLN A 223 -5.01 3.72 7.48
CA GLN A 223 -3.87 3.27 6.68
C GLN A 223 -4.03 3.77 5.24
N VAL A 224 -3.03 4.51 4.79
CA VAL A 224 -2.95 5.03 3.42
C VAL A 224 -1.84 4.28 2.68
N LYS A 225 -2.11 3.84 1.44
CA LYS A 225 -1.18 3.05 0.64
C LYS A 225 -1.12 3.58 -0.80
N GLY A 226 -0.04 3.25 -1.50
CA GLY A 226 0.14 3.65 -2.90
C GLY A 226 0.23 5.18 -3.06
N ARG A 227 -0.39 5.71 -4.13
CA ARG A 227 -0.35 7.13 -4.48
C ARG A 227 -0.83 8.07 -3.38
N SER A 228 -1.91 7.71 -2.70
CA SER A 228 -2.42 8.51 -1.58
C SER A 228 -1.40 8.67 -0.46
N ALA A 229 -0.48 7.72 -0.27
CA ALA A 229 0.57 7.82 0.74
C ALA A 229 1.64 8.84 0.32
N TYR A 230 2.01 8.88 -0.96
CA TYR A 230 2.90 9.91 -1.51
C TYR A 230 2.27 11.30 -1.41
N ARG A 231 0.97 11.42 -1.71
CA ARG A 231 0.23 12.68 -1.58
C ARG A 231 0.22 13.18 -0.13
N PHE A 232 -0.11 12.30 0.82
CA PHE A 232 -0.09 12.64 2.24
C PHE A 232 1.31 13.09 2.69
N LEU A 233 2.36 12.37 2.27
CA LEU A 233 3.73 12.72 2.62
C LEU A 233 4.16 14.06 2.02
N ALA A 234 3.82 14.32 0.76
CA ALA A 234 4.11 15.59 0.09
C ALA A 234 3.43 16.76 0.81
N GLN A 235 2.16 16.60 1.14
CA GLN A 235 1.40 17.60 1.88
C GLN A 235 1.99 17.86 3.28
N LEU A 236 2.41 16.80 3.97
CA LEU A 236 3.04 16.90 5.28
C LEU A 236 4.35 17.71 5.19
N ILE A 237 5.21 17.38 4.22
CA ILE A 237 6.53 18.03 4.05
C ILE A 237 6.41 19.47 3.55
N ASP A 238 5.60 19.70 2.51
CA ASP A 238 5.55 20.99 1.82
C ASP A 238 4.70 22.03 2.58
N VAL A 239 3.66 21.59 3.32
CA VAL A 239 2.67 22.49 3.93
C VAL A 239 2.70 22.46 5.45
N VAL A 240 2.63 21.27 6.06
CA VAL A 240 2.33 21.17 7.51
C VAL A 240 3.57 21.38 8.37
N LEU A 241 4.67 20.71 8.03
CA LEU A 241 5.91 20.79 8.79
C LEU A 241 6.50 22.22 8.82
N PRO A 242 6.59 22.97 7.71
CA PRO A 242 7.15 24.32 7.73
C PRO A 242 6.31 25.34 8.50
N ARG A 243 5.00 25.09 8.64
CA ARG A 243 4.08 25.95 9.41
C ARG A 243 4.12 25.67 10.91
N THR A 244 4.73 24.57 11.34
CA THR A 244 4.79 24.20 12.75
C THR A 244 5.93 24.95 13.44
N LYS A 245 5.58 25.87 14.37
CA LYS A 245 6.51 26.84 14.96
C LYS A 245 7.76 26.24 15.64
N ASP A 246 7.58 25.19 16.45
CA ASP A 246 8.65 24.63 17.28
C ASP A 246 9.17 23.27 16.77
N TRP A 247 9.00 22.98 15.47
CA TRP A 247 9.35 21.69 14.91
C TRP A 247 10.77 21.66 14.34
N LYS A 248 11.66 20.91 15.00
CA LYS A 248 13.09 20.79 14.62
C LYS A 248 13.37 19.73 13.56
N GLY A 249 12.48 18.75 13.42
CA GLY A 249 12.68 17.59 12.58
C GLY A 249 12.27 16.28 13.27
N VAL A 250 12.32 15.19 12.52
CA VAL A 250 12.15 13.84 13.09
C VAL A 250 13.41 13.44 13.84
N ALA A 251 13.27 12.92 15.05
CA ALA A 251 14.44 12.50 15.84
C ALA A 251 15.30 11.47 15.08
N GLY A 252 16.62 11.69 15.03
CA GLY A 252 17.57 10.76 14.41
C GLY A 252 17.58 9.36 15.05
N GLY A 253 17.10 9.23 16.29
CA GLY A 253 16.89 7.96 17.00
C GLY A 253 15.57 7.24 16.66
N SER A 254 14.70 7.82 15.84
CA SER A 254 13.45 7.17 15.44
C SER A 254 13.71 5.99 14.49
N GLY A 255 13.06 4.85 14.73
CA GLY A 255 13.19 3.64 13.93
C GLY A 255 12.78 2.38 14.71
N ASP A 256 12.32 1.36 14.00
CA ASP A 256 11.93 0.06 14.57
C ASP A 256 12.92 -1.08 14.23
N SER A 257 14.13 -0.72 13.81
CA SER A 257 15.17 -1.59 13.26
C SER A 257 14.80 -2.33 11.96
N SER A 258 13.59 -2.13 11.45
CA SER A 258 13.08 -2.80 10.25
C SER A 258 12.74 -1.80 9.13
N GLY A 259 13.18 -0.55 9.24
CA GLY A 259 12.97 0.48 8.22
C GLY A 259 11.64 1.22 8.31
N ASN A 260 10.91 1.13 9.43
CA ASN A 260 9.73 1.96 9.66
C ASN A 260 10.08 3.11 10.60
N ILE A 261 9.64 4.32 10.25
CA ILE A 261 9.97 5.55 10.98
C ILE A 261 8.69 6.11 11.59
N THR A 262 8.76 6.47 12.88
CA THR A 262 7.61 6.97 13.63
C THR A 262 7.89 8.32 14.26
N PHE A 263 6.90 9.21 14.22
CA PHE A 263 6.95 10.46 14.97
C PHE A 263 5.55 10.92 15.33
N GLY A 264 5.48 11.72 16.40
CA GLY A 264 4.25 12.34 16.88
C GLY A 264 4.11 13.77 16.39
N MET A 265 2.87 14.23 16.29
CA MET A 265 2.48 15.61 16.02
C MET A 265 1.57 16.11 17.13
N SER A 266 1.83 17.35 17.58
CA SER A 266 0.98 18.03 18.54
C SER A 266 -0.37 18.38 17.91
N PRO A 267 -1.45 18.56 18.71
CA PRO A 267 -2.74 19.00 18.20
C PRO A 267 -2.67 20.29 17.36
N GLU A 268 -1.78 21.21 17.74
CA GLU A 268 -1.55 22.47 17.02
C GLU A 268 -0.97 22.22 15.61
N ALA A 269 -0.02 21.29 15.49
CA ALA A 269 0.51 20.90 14.18
C ALA A 269 -0.57 20.22 13.31
N VAL A 270 -1.51 19.48 13.93
CA VAL A 270 -2.61 18.83 13.23
C VAL A 270 -3.64 19.85 12.71
N SER A 271 -3.85 20.97 13.40
CA SER A 271 -4.71 22.04 12.88
C SER A 271 -4.16 22.75 11.64
N MET A 272 -2.87 22.59 11.31
CA MET A 272 -2.24 23.20 10.13
C MET A 272 -2.45 22.41 8.84
N PHE A 273 -3.13 21.25 8.90
CA PHE A 273 -3.53 20.53 7.69
C PHE A 273 -4.59 21.33 6.93
N PRO A 274 -4.42 21.57 5.61
CA PRO A 274 -5.40 22.27 4.78
C PRO A 274 -6.84 21.76 4.90
N GLU A 275 -7.05 20.45 5.03
CA GLU A 275 -8.39 19.85 5.16
C GLU A 275 -9.07 20.19 6.49
N ILE A 276 -8.27 20.45 7.53
CA ILE A 276 -8.77 20.78 8.87
C ILE A 276 -8.92 22.29 9.03
N GLU A 277 -7.95 23.07 8.54
CA GLU A 277 -7.94 24.53 8.63
C GLU A 277 -9.21 25.15 8.05
N VAL A 278 -9.67 24.68 6.88
CA VAL A 278 -10.88 25.21 6.20
C VAL A 278 -12.15 24.99 7.04
N ASN A 279 -12.21 23.91 7.81
CA ASN A 279 -13.39 23.53 8.60
C ASN A 279 -13.11 23.58 10.11
N TYR A 280 -12.14 24.37 10.55
CA TYR A 280 -11.69 24.36 11.94
C TYR A 280 -12.83 24.68 12.91
N ASP A 281 -13.66 25.66 12.56
CA ASP A 281 -14.82 26.12 13.35
C ASP A 281 -15.92 25.05 13.51
N MET A 282 -15.94 24.04 12.64
CA MET A 282 -16.89 22.93 12.75
C MET A 282 -16.49 21.91 13.82
N TYR A 283 -15.20 21.88 14.21
CA TYR A 283 -14.73 20.99 15.26
C TYR A 283 -14.90 21.66 16.62
N PRO A 284 -15.33 20.91 17.66
CA PRO A 284 -15.42 21.47 18.99
C PRO A 284 -14.05 21.94 19.50
N PRO A 285 -14.00 23.05 20.28
CA PRO A 285 -12.75 23.60 20.75
C PRO A 285 -12.00 22.60 21.64
N ARG A 286 -10.68 22.52 21.45
CA ARG A 286 -9.78 21.61 22.21
C ARG A 286 -10.06 20.11 22.03
N MET A 287 -10.87 19.71 21.05
CA MET A 287 -11.12 18.29 20.73
C MET A 287 -10.25 17.74 19.60
N VAL A 288 -9.50 18.59 18.89
CA VAL A 288 -8.54 18.13 17.88
C VAL A 288 -7.44 17.31 18.56
N PRO A 289 -7.24 16.05 18.19
CA PRO A 289 -6.26 15.20 18.87
C PRO A 289 -4.87 15.33 18.25
N GLY A 290 -3.85 14.92 19.00
CA GLY A 290 -2.52 14.67 18.43
C GLY A 290 -2.52 13.42 17.53
N LEU A 291 -1.56 13.35 16.62
CA LEU A 291 -1.39 12.24 15.68
C LEU A 291 -0.02 11.59 15.84
N ASN A 292 0.03 10.27 15.75
CA ASN A 292 1.24 9.49 15.59
C ASN A 292 1.28 8.97 14.16
N ILE A 293 2.32 9.33 13.43
CA ILE A 293 2.49 8.97 12.03
C ILE A 293 3.58 7.91 11.96
N THR A 294 3.24 6.76 11.38
CA THR A 294 4.17 5.67 11.09
C THR A 294 4.33 5.54 9.59
N ILE A 295 5.53 5.82 9.10
CA ILE A 295 5.90 5.70 7.70
C ILE A 295 6.49 4.32 7.50
N HIS A 296 5.82 3.51 6.67
CA HIS A 296 6.28 2.18 6.29
C HIS A 296 7.08 2.28 5.01
N THR A 297 8.32 1.80 5.04
CA THR A 297 9.18 1.73 3.86
C THR A 297 9.49 0.28 3.49
N SER A 298 10.03 0.09 2.30
CA SER A 298 10.57 -1.21 1.86
C SER A 298 12.01 -1.44 2.34
N ALA A 299 12.60 -0.51 3.09
CA ALA A 299 13.96 -0.66 3.60
C ALA A 299 14.03 -1.80 4.61
N GLY A 300 15.17 -2.51 4.65
CA GLY A 300 15.43 -3.52 5.69
C GLY A 300 16.14 -2.96 6.92
N ASN A 301 16.50 -1.67 6.90
CA ASN A 301 17.25 -0.97 7.94
C ASN A 301 16.67 0.42 8.17
N ASP A 302 16.86 0.96 9.38
CA ASP A 302 16.41 2.30 9.73
C ASP A 302 17.24 3.40 9.04
N VAL A 303 18.56 3.20 8.92
CA VAL A 303 19.47 4.13 8.23
C VAL A 303 19.00 4.36 6.80
N ASP A 304 18.67 3.27 6.14
CA ASP A 304 18.20 3.21 4.77
C ASP A 304 16.86 3.94 4.58
N ALA A 305 15.94 3.74 5.52
CA ALA A 305 14.67 4.44 5.56
C ALA A 305 14.87 5.95 5.80
N LYS A 306 15.80 6.34 6.68
CA LYS A 306 16.10 7.76 6.96
C LYS A 306 16.71 8.45 5.75
N ILE A 307 17.64 7.81 5.05
CA ILE A 307 18.22 8.35 3.81
C ILE A 307 17.13 8.53 2.75
N LEU A 308 16.23 7.55 2.59
CA LEU A 308 15.08 7.65 1.68
C LEU A 308 14.18 8.84 2.02
N LEU A 309 13.76 8.97 3.29
CA LEU A 309 12.87 10.05 3.71
C LEU A 309 13.55 11.42 3.65
N LYS A 310 14.85 11.48 3.93
CA LYS A 310 15.66 12.69 3.76
C LYS A 310 15.71 13.12 2.30
N ALA A 311 15.89 12.17 1.37
CA ALA A 311 15.86 12.45 -0.06
C ALA A 311 14.46 12.89 -0.55
N MET A 312 13.39 12.46 0.12
CA MET A 312 12.02 12.94 -0.13
C MET A 312 11.71 14.32 0.49
N GLY A 313 12.63 14.89 1.28
CA GLY A 313 12.47 16.22 1.88
C GLY A 313 12.07 16.22 3.36
N LEU A 314 12.06 15.07 4.05
CA LEU A 314 11.77 15.02 5.49
C LEU A 314 13.02 15.41 6.29
N PRO A 315 13.00 16.48 7.09
CA PRO A 315 14.15 16.87 7.90
C PRO A 315 14.25 16.02 9.17
N PHE A 316 15.49 15.72 9.55
CA PHE A 316 15.83 14.97 10.75
C PHE A 316 16.63 15.84 11.72
N ASP A 317 16.29 15.76 13.01
CA ASP A 317 17.03 16.41 14.08
C ASP A 317 18.14 15.47 14.59
N GLY A 318 19.39 15.90 14.42
CA GLY A 318 20.60 15.16 14.79
C GLY A 318 21.17 14.24 13.70
N ASN A 319 22.37 13.70 13.97
CA ASN A 319 23.00 12.70 13.13
C ASN A 319 22.41 11.31 13.44
N PHE A 320 21.97 10.62 12.40
CA PHE A 320 21.55 9.22 12.50
C PHE A 320 22.66 8.30 11.99
N ARG A 321 22.98 7.28 12.80
CA ARG A 321 23.89 6.19 12.47
C ARG A 321 23.11 4.95 12.12
#